data_AF-A9KEN8-F1
#
_entry.id   AF-A9KEN8-F1
#
_cell.length_a   1.000
_cell.length_b   1.000
_cell.length_c   1.000
_cell.angle_alpha   90.00
_cell.angle_beta   90.00
_cell.angle_gamma   90.00
#
_symmetry.space_group_name_H-M   'P 1'
#
loop_
_entity.id
_entity.type
_entity.pdbx_description
1 polymer ?
#
loop_
_entity_poly.entity_id
_entity_poly.type
_entity_poly.pdbx_seq_one_letter_code
_entity_poly.pdbx_strand_id
1 'polypeptide(L)'
;MTNLVNLKLRRTTMAKKENIDIASVLSFEKKLIPSDGYMFGTSWDKKSEVTPLKLREKAVRGTISNRFNKNDSKTFLDDPMKLDADVERPNLQRVDACALDQNQDTLKLCFTLKVLGGITNPSACNNALFKQSYKAAAKIYIDTHGFTELATRYAENLANARFLWRNRFGAERIEVRVNASNKTVSQKWAFDATKFNLHTFDSSDTSVKELGALIANALSSEDDYLLLDVNCYVQVGSSQEVYPSEELVLDKSSSDKKGKKTKILYAVNDIAAMHSQKIGNAIRTIDTWYPDFTNQEQTAGPIAIEPYGAVTNLGRAYRTPKDKQDFYTFFDAWARGEQLARIEDEHYVMAVLVRGGVFGKSDKKESDK
;
A
#
# COMPACT_ATOMS: atom_id res chain seq x y z
N MET A 1 64.77 21.75 24.06
CA MET A 1 63.95 22.71 23.29
C MET A 1 63.07 21.92 22.32
N THR A 2 62.19 21.05 22.83
CA THR A 2 61.59 19.98 22.00
C THR A 2 60.20 19.49 22.48
N ASN A 3 59.39 20.31 23.16
CA ASN A 3 58.12 19.79 23.71
C ASN A 3 56.93 20.77 23.82
N LEU A 4 56.87 21.84 22.99
CA LEU A 4 55.70 22.75 23.00
C LEU A 4 55.03 22.99 21.64
N VAL A 5 55.54 22.44 20.54
CA VAL A 5 55.01 22.71 19.19
C VAL A 5 53.96 21.67 18.74
N ASN A 6 53.93 20.47 19.34
CA ASN A 6 53.02 19.38 18.94
C ASN A 6 51.66 19.34 19.66
N LEU A 7 51.39 20.23 20.63
CA LEU A 7 50.10 20.27 21.34
C LEU A 7 49.12 21.33 20.79
N LYS A 8 49.59 22.20 19.87
CA LYS A 8 48.78 23.29 19.29
C LYS A 8 48.20 22.99 17.89
N LEU A 9 48.55 21.84 17.29
CA LEU A 9 48.04 21.43 15.96
C LEU A 9 46.93 20.37 15.99
N ARG A 10 46.43 19.96 17.18
CA ARG A 10 45.35 18.96 17.33
C ARG A 10 44.02 19.53 17.84
N ARG A 11 43.80 20.84 17.76
CA ARG A 11 42.57 21.49 18.23
C ARG A 11 41.82 22.33 17.19
N THR A 12 42.15 22.19 15.91
CA THR A 12 41.55 23.01 14.85
C THR A 12 41.04 22.16 13.70
N THR A 13 40.04 21.31 13.99
CA THR A 13 38.97 20.90 13.06
C THR A 13 37.89 20.15 13.83
N MET A 14 37.26 20.81 14.82
CA MET A 14 35.81 20.64 14.91
C MET A 14 35.25 21.54 13.82
N ALA A 15 34.99 20.98 12.65
CA ALA A 15 34.07 21.61 11.73
C ALA A 15 32.82 21.95 12.55
N LYS A 16 32.38 23.21 12.53
CA LYS A 16 31.03 23.56 12.96
C LYS A 16 30.12 22.49 12.35
N LYS A 17 29.40 21.73 13.16
CA LYS A 17 28.21 21.03 12.71
C LYS A 17 27.30 22.16 12.22
N GLU A 18 27.42 22.55 10.96
CA GLU A 18 26.46 23.45 10.34
C GLU A 18 25.12 22.80 10.60
N ASN A 19 24.20 23.56 11.17
CA ASN A 19 22.90 23.05 11.55
C ASN A 19 22.22 22.64 10.24
N ILE A 20 22.25 21.35 9.89
CA ILE A 20 21.58 20.82 8.71
C ILE A 20 20.09 20.83 9.04
N ASP A 21 19.47 21.99 8.81
CA ASP A 21 18.05 22.17 8.98
C ASP A 21 17.29 21.34 7.93
N ILE A 22 16.16 20.78 8.35
CA ILE A 22 15.31 19.97 7.48
C ILE A 22 14.78 20.84 6.33
N ALA A 23 14.75 20.29 5.12
CA ALA A 23 14.20 20.97 3.96
C ALA A 23 12.70 21.26 4.14
N SER A 24 12.28 22.53 3.97
CA SER A 24 10.85 22.90 4.02
C SER A 24 10.09 22.44 2.77
N VAL A 25 10.79 22.23 1.65
CA VAL A 25 10.27 21.56 0.46
C VAL A 25 11.06 20.29 0.25
N LEU A 26 10.42 19.15 0.45
CA LEU A 26 11.00 17.82 0.24
C LEU A 26 9.94 16.88 -0.31
N SER A 27 10.22 16.20 -1.42
CA SER A 27 9.33 15.19 -1.98
C SER A 27 10.09 14.09 -2.71
N PHE A 28 9.53 12.88 -2.64
CA PHE A 28 10.02 11.71 -3.35
C PHE A 28 8.89 11.12 -4.21
N GLU A 29 9.18 10.91 -5.49
CA GLU A 29 8.32 10.08 -6.35
C GLU A 29 8.30 8.63 -5.86
N LYS A 30 7.12 8.00 -5.97
CA LYS A 30 6.95 6.56 -5.73
C LYS A 30 7.87 5.73 -6.63
N LYS A 31 8.38 4.63 -6.10
CA LYS A 31 9.25 3.68 -6.83
C LYS A 31 8.56 2.36 -7.18
N LEU A 32 7.40 2.10 -6.59
CA LEU A 32 6.48 1.03 -6.97
C LEU A 32 5.26 1.66 -7.65
N ILE A 33 5.11 1.46 -8.96
CA ILE A 33 4.05 2.07 -9.76
C ILE A 33 3.19 0.96 -10.39
N PRO A 34 2.17 0.48 -9.67
CA PRO A 34 1.19 -0.42 -10.27
C PRO A 34 0.30 0.35 -11.25
N SER A 35 -0.11 -0.30 -12.33
CA SER A 35 -1.27 0.10 -13.12
C SER A 35 -2.57 -0.24 -12.38
N ASP A 36 -3.71 0.15 -12.94
CA ASP A 36 -4.99 -0.43 -12.52
C ASP A 36 -5.01 -1.94 -12.81
N GLY A 37 -5.76 -2.67 -12.00
CA GLY A 37 -5.94 -4.12 -12.14
C GLY A 37 -7.25 -4.45 -12.82
N TYR A 38 -7.19 -4.92 -14.06
CA TYR A 38 -8.35 -5.24 -14.87
C TYR A 38 -8.87 -6.64 -14.56
N MET A 39 -10.20 -6.77 -14.48
CA MET A 39 -10.87 -8.03 -14.13
C MET A 39 -11.50 -8.68 -15.36
N PHE A 40 -11.20 -9.96 -15.53
CA PHE A 40 -11.72 -10.82 -16.58
C PHE A 40 -12.26 -12.12 -15.98
N GLY A 41 -13.23 -12.74 -16.64
CA GLY A 41 -13.71 -14.06 -16.31
C GLY A 41 -13.13 -15.13 -17.24
N THR A 42 -12.94 -16.33 -16.71
CA THR A 42 -12.45 -17.52 -17.42
C THR A 42 -12.89 -18.79 -16.70
N SER A 43 -12.63 -19.96 -17.27
CA SER A 43 -12.67 -21.23 -16.54
C SER A 43 -11.25 -21.63 -16.08
N TRP A 44 -11.12 -22.34 -14.96
CA TRP A 44 -9.81 -22.70 -14.40
C TRP A 44 -8.93 -23.51 -15.36
N ASP A 45 -9.56 -24.40 -16.12
CA ASP A 45 -8.88 -25.28 -17.09
C ASP A 45 -8.65 -24.59 -18.45
N LYS A 46 -9.17 -23.37 -18.65
CA LYS A 46 -9.12 -22.61 -19.90
C LYS A 46 -8.60 -21.18 -19.72
N LYS A 47 -7.55 -20.99 -18.90
CA LYS A 47 -6.99 -19.67 -18.53
C LYS A 47 -6.63 -18.72 -19.70
N SER A 48 -6.48 -19.23 -20.92
CA SER A 48 -6.25 -18.44 -22.14
C SER A 48 -7.53 -17.80 -22.71
N GLU A 49 -8.70 -18.33 -22.39
CA GLU A 49 -10.00 -17.87 -22.87
C GLU A 49 -10.63 -16.91 -21.86
N VAL A 50 -10.38 -15.61 -22.03
CA VAL A 50 -10.80 -14.58 -21.06
C VAL A 50 -11.83 -13.64 -21.66
N THR A 51 -12.84 -13.24 -20.88
CA THR A 51 -13.77 -12.16 -21.25
C THR A 51 -13.74 -11.03 -20.22
N PRO A 52 -13.80 -9.74 -20.64
CA PRO A 52 -13.83 -8.63 -19.69
C PRO A 52 -15.08 -8.67 -18.82
N LEU A 53 -14.92 -8.49 -17.51
CA LEU A 53 -16.06 -8.39 -16.60
C LEU A 53 -16.59 -6.96 -16.58
N LYS A 54 -17.90 -6.82 -16.73
CA LYS A 54 -18.59 -5.52 -16.75
C LYS A 54 -19.36 -5.31 -15.46
N LEU A 55 -19.46 -4.06 -15.04
CA LEU A 55 -20.37 -3.67 -13.96
C LEU A 55 -21.82 -3.81 -14.44
N ARG A 56 -22.68 -4.36 -13.57
CA ARG A 56 -24.12 -4.48 -13.78
C ARG A 56 -24.83 -3.74 -12.66
N GLU A 57 -25.81 -2.93 -13.03
CA GLU A 57 -26.67 -2.29 -12.05
C GLU A 57 -27.79 -3.23 -11.63
N LYS A 58 -28.08 -3.29 -10.33
CA LYS A 58 -29.27 -3.98 -9.79
C LYS A 58 -29.99 -3.11 -8.76
N ALA A 59 -31.31 -3.28 -8.69
CA ALA A 59 -32.12 -2.70 -7.63
C ALA A 59 -32.20 -3.67 -6.44
N VAL A 60 -32.02 -3.15 -5.23
CA VAL A 60 -32.05 -3.91 -3.98
C VAL A 60 -33.00 -3.22 -3.00
N ARG A 61 -33.81 -4.02 -2.30
CA ARG A 61 -34.58 -3.55 -1.15
C ARG A 61 -33.74 -3.75 0.10
N GLY A 62 -33.13 -2.68 0.60
CA GLY A 62 -32.37 -2.70 1.84
C GLY A 62 -33.26 -2.93 3.06
N THR A 63 -32.65 -3.36 4.16
CA THR A 63 -33.25 -3.40 5.49
C THR A 63 -32.77 -2.21 6.33
N ILE A 64 -33.48 -1.90 7.41
CA ILE A 64 -32.98 -0.96 8.42
C ILE A 64 -32.04 -1.74 9.34
N SER A 65 -30.73 -1.47 9.23
CA SER A 65 -29.69 -2.22 9.96
C SER A 65 -28.68 -1.33 10.69
N ASN A 66 -28.79 -0.01 10.56
CA ASN A 66 -27.95 0.92 11.29
C ASN A 66 -28.43 1.06 12.74
N ARG A 67 -27.50 1.32 13.66
CA ARG A 67 -27.86 1.73 15.02
C ARG A 67 -28.62 3.06 14.94
N PHE A 68 -29.76 3.10 15.61
CA PHE A 68 -30.56 4.31 15.74
C PHE A 68 -29.83 5.37 16.56
N ASN A 69 -30.06 6.63 16.23
CA ASN A 69 -29.58 7.73 17.07
C ASN A 69 -30.39 7.76 18.38
N LYS A 70 -29.94 8.55 19.37
CA LYS A 70 -30.59 8.63 20.69
C LYS A 70 -32.08 8.98 20.62
N ASN A 71 -32.47 9.84 19.68
CA ASN A 71 -33.86 10.32 19.55
C ASN A 71 -34.75 9.24 18.93
N ASP A 72 -34.28 8.59 17.88
CA ASP A 72 -34.97 7.48 17.22
C ASP A 72 -35.11 6.29 18.18
N SER A 73 -34.03 5.93 18.91
CA SER A 73 -34.08 4.89 19.93
C SER A 73 -35.13 5.17 21.02
N LYS A 74 -35.20 6.41 21.52
CA LYS A 74 -36.21 6.80 22.50
C LYS A 74 -37.62 6.70 21.90
N THR A 75 -37.79 7.20 20.66
CA THR A 75 -39.05 7.18 19.94
C THR A 75 -39.59 5.76 19.75
N PHE A 76 -38.73 4.80 19.41
CA PHE A 76 -39.13 3.40 19.21
C PHE A 76 -39.34 2.64 20.52
N LEU A 77 -38.69 3.04 21.61
CA LEU A 77 -38.96 2.50 22.96
C LEU A 77 -40.32 2.97 23.48
N ASP A 78 -40.63 4.25 23.27
CA ASP A 78 -41.90 4.85 23.71
C ASP A 78 -43.09 4.36 22.86
N ASP A 79 -42.86 4.11 21.56
CA ASP A 79 -43.87 3.63 20.61
C ASP A 79 -43.27 2.67 19.56
N PRO A 80 -43.34 1.35 19.81
CA PRO A 80 -42.81 0.33 18.90
C PRO A 80 -43.44 0.34 17.50
N MET A 81 -44.68 0.81 17.33
CA MET A 81 -45.35 0.85 16.02
C MET A 81 -44.67 1.80 15.04
N LYS A 82 -43.90 2.79 15.54
CA LYS A 82 -43.11 3.69 14.68
C LYS A 82 -41.94 2.99 14.02
N LEU A 83 -41.37 1.98 14.68
CA LEU A 83 -40.34 1.15 14.06
C LEU A 83 -40.95 0.26 12.98
N ASP A 84 -42.13 -0.33 13.23
CA ASP A 84 -42.86 -1.12 12.24
C ASP A 84 -43.18 -0.29 10.99
N ALA A 85 -43.72 0.92 11.18
CA ALA A 85 -43.97 1.86 10.10
C ALA A 85 -42.70 2.22 9.32
N ASP A 86 -41.56 2.36 10.00
CA ASP A 86 -40.29 2.62 9.36
C ASP A 86 -39.77 1.44 8.53
N VAL A 87 -39.97 0.20 9.01
CA VAL A 87 -39.63 -1.06 8.33
C VAL A 87 -40.54 -1.31 7.11
N GLU A 88 -41.82 -0.95 7.20
CA GLU A 88 -42.77 -1.07 6.09
C GLU A 88 -42.36 -0.20 4.89
N ARG A 89 -41.71 0.96 5.13
CA ARG A 89 -41.24 1.86 4.06
C ARG A 89 -40.14 1.18 3.22
N PRO A 90 -40.34 1.02 1.89
CA PRO A 90 -39.34 0.42 1.03
C PRO A 90 -38.03 1.21 0.98
N ASN A 91 -36.94 0.64 1.48
CA ASN A 91 -35.58 1.19 1.33
C ASN A 91 -34.97 0.73 -0.01
N LEU A 92 -35.49 1.26 -1.12
CA LEU A 92 -35.04 0.89 -2.46
C LEU A 92 -33.71 1.58 -2.82
N GLN A 93 -32.74 0.81 -3.28
CA GLN A 93 -31.40 1.27 -3.64
C GLN A 93 -31.00 0.71 -5.01
N ARG A 94 -30.20 1.47 -5.76
CA ARG A 94 -29.49 0.98 -6.95
C ARG A 94 -28.02 0.82 -6.60
N VAL A 95 -27.43 -0.31 -6.99
CA VAL A 95 -26.02 -0.63 -6.70
C VAL A 95 -25.36 -1.24 -7.93
N ASP A 96 -24.06 -0.95 -8.08
CA ASP A 96 -23.21 -1.72 -8.99
C ASP A 96 -22.82 -3.06 -8.36
N ALA A 97 -22.80 -4.08 -9.21
CA ALA A 97 -22.30 -5.41 -8.92
C ALA A 97 -21.45 -5.92 -10.08
N CYS A 98 -20.54 -6.85 -9.80
CA CYS A 98 -19.72 -7.51 -10.81
C CYS A 98 -19.66 -9.00 -10.46
N ALA A 99 -19.85 -9.88 -11.44
CA ALA A 99 -19.83 -11.32 -11.22
C ALA A 99 -19.26 -12.02 -12.44
N LEU A 100 -18.78 -13.25 -12.24
CA LEU A 100 -18.45 -14.16 -13.32
C LEU A 100 -19.71 -14.56 -14.10
N ASP A 101 -19.54 -14.89 -15.38
CA ASP A 101 -20.64 -15.43 -16.19
C ASP A 101 -20.95 -16.90 -15.84
N GLN A 102 -22.08 -17.42 -16.34
CA GLN A 102 -22.58 -18.76 -16.00
C GLN A 102 -21.58 -19.89 -16.25
N ASN A 103 -20.74 -19.75 -17.27
CA ASN A 103 -19.75 -20.75 -17.68
C ASN A 103 -18.34 -20.47 -17.13
N GLN A 104 -18.20 -19.51 -16.22
CA GLN A 104 -16.93 -19.06 -15.66
C GLN A 104 -16.89 -19.32 -14.16
N ASP A 105 -15.80 -19.94 -13.70
CA ASP A 105 -15.53 -20.23 -12.29
C ASP A 105 -14.29 -19.51 -11.75
N THR A 106 -13.57 -18.80 -12.62
CA THR A 106 -12.27 -18.21 -12.33
C THR A 106 -12.24 -16.73 -12.69
N LEU A 107 -11.87 -15.91 -11.71
CA LEU A 107 -11.50 -14.52 -11.91
C LEU A 107 -10.04 -14.45 -12.36
N LYS A 108 -9.77 -13.74 -13.45
CA LYS A 108 -8.43 -13.26 -13.81
C LYS A 108 -8.30 -11.78 -13.46
N LEU A 109 -7.37 -11.44 -12.58
CA LEU A 109 -6.95 -10.06 -12.33
C LEU A 109 -5.55 -9.85 -12.94
N CYS A 110 -5.40 -8.87 -13.83
CA CYS A 110 -4.08 -8.53 -14.39
C CYS A 110 -3.73 -7.05 -14.28
N PHE A 111 -2.48 -6.79 -13.98
CA PHE A 111 -1.89 -5.45 -13.88
C PHE A 111 -0.40 -5.51 -14.19
N THR A 112 0.20 -4.35 -14.42
CA THR A 112 1.66 -4.22 -14.47
C THR A 112 2.17 -3.46 -13.25
N LEU A 113 3.36 -3.78 -12.79
CA LEU A 113 4.07 -3.04 -11.74
C LEU A 113 5.43 -2.61 -12.29
N LYS A 114 5.66 -1.29 -12.35
CA LYS A 114 6.99 -0.75 -12.61
C LYS A 114 7.71 -0.53 -11.29
N VAL A 115 8.93 -1.06 -11.17
CA VAL A 115 9.89 -0.77 -10.10
C VAL A 115 10.95 0.16 -10.66
N LEU A 116 11.20 1.28 -10.00
CA LEU A 116 12.15 2.30 -10.44
C LEU A 116 13.33 2.44 -9.47
N GLY A 117 14.52 2.69 -10.02
CA GLY A 117 15.67 3.19 -9.29
C GLY A 117 15.59 4.68 -8.96
N GLY A 118 16.75 5.26 -8.65
CA GLY A 118 16.92 6.69 -8.42
C GLY A 118 16.43 7.16 -7.05
N ILE A 119 16.31 6.26 -6.06
CA ILE A 119 15.85 6.61 -4.71
C ILE A 119 16.74 7.67 -4.06
N THR A 120 18.05 7.68 -4.35
CA THR A 120 19.04 8.63 -3.80
C THR A 120 18.83 10.09 -4.21
N ASN A 121 17.90 10.34 -5.14
CA ASN A 121 17.62 11.66 -5.69
C ASN A 121 16.15 12.04 -5.35
N PRO A 122 15.94 12.94 -4.36
CA PRO A 122 14.61 13.50 -4.12
C PRO A 122 14.13 14.27 -5.35
N SER A 123 12.84 14.16 -5.67
CA SER A 123 12.20 14.91 -6.78
C SER A 123 12.21 16.41 -6.55
N ALA A 124 12.10 16.84 -5.28
CA ALA A 124 12.27 18.23 -4.88
C ALA A 124 12.99 18.27 -3.52
N CYS A 125 13.95 19.18 -3.37
CA CYS A 125 14.62 19.48 -2.10
C CYS A 125 15.17 20.91 -2.17
N ASN A 126 14.78 21.79 -1.26
CA ASN A 126 15.24 23.18 -1.22
C ASN A 126 16.47 23.42 -0.33
N ASN A 127 17.01 22.39 0.33
CA ASN A 127 18.25 22.48 1.10
C ASN A 127 19.34 21.59 0.50
N ALA A 128 20.39 22.21 -0.05
CA ALA A 128 21.48 21.50 -0.71
C ALA A 128 22.31 20.62 0.24
N LEU A 129 22.58 21.09 1.47
CA LEU A 129 23.34 20.34 2.47
C LEU A 129 22.56 19.11 2.92
N PHE A 130 21.26 19.27 3.19
CA PHE A 130 20.38 18.15 3.51
C PHE A 130 20.31 17.13 2.36
N LYS A 131 20.18 17.60 1.11
CA LYS A 131 20.18 16.72 -0.06
C LYS A 131 21.48 15.89 -0.15
N GLN A 132 22.62 16.49 0.14
CA GLN A 132 23.91 15.80 0.12
C GLN A 132 24.04 14.77 1.24
N SER A 133 23.67 15.12 2.48
CA SER A 133 23.70 14.19 3.61
C SER A 133 22.75 13.02 3.41
N TYR A 134 21.54 13.28 2.93
CA TYR A 134 20.56 12.26 2.58
C TYR A 134 21.11 11.31 1.52
N LYS A 135 21.67 11.85 0.44
CA LYS A 135 22.22 11.05 -0.65
C LYS A 135 23.35 10.14 -0.15
N ALA A 136 24.19 10.62 0.76
CA ALA A 136 25.22 9.80 1.38
C ALA A 136 24.62 8.68 2.26
N ALA A 137 23.64 9.00 3.12
CA ALA A 137 22.96 8.01 3.97
C ALA A 137 22.26 6.92 3.13
N ALA A 138 21.54 7.31 2.08
CA ALA A 138 20.87 6.37 1.18
C ALA A 138 21.85 5.46 0.43
N LYS A 139 23.02 5.97 0.02
CA LYS A 139 24.06 5.14 -0.59
C LYS A 139 24.64 4.12 0.37
N ILE A 140 24.91 4.52 1.62
CA ILE A 140 25.38 3.59 2.66
C ILE A 140 24.37 2.46 2.86
N TYR A 141 23.07 2.77 2.93
CA TYR A 141 22.02 1.74 3.04
C TYR A 141 21.99 0.80 1.83
N ILE A 142 22.10 1.34 0.61
CA ILE A 142 22.14 0.54 -0.62
C ILE A 142 23.37 -0.37 -0.62
N ASP A 143 24.56 0.15 -0.33
CA ASP A 143 25.81 -0.60 -0.34
C ASP A 143 25.82 -1.70 0.74
N THR A 144 25.17 -1.45 1.88
CA THR A 144 25.16 -2.39 3.01
C THR A 144 24.04 -3.44 2.91
N HIS A 145 22.85 -3.06 2.44
CA HIS A 145 21.65 -3.90 2.52
C HIS A 145 21.01 -4.21 1.16
N GLY A 146 21.29 -3.41 0.13
CA GLY A 146 20.85 -3.63 -1.24
C GLY A 146 19.33 -3.75 -1.43
N PHE A 147 18.52 -3.17 -0.54
CA PHE A 147 17.04 -3.34 -0.52
C PHE A 147 16.53 -4.78 -0.38
N THR A 148 17.37 -5.76 -0.09
CA THR A 148 17.02 -7.19 -0.10
C THR A 148 15.81 -7.49 0.78
N GLU A 149 15.77 -6.94 2.00
CA GLU A 149 14.67 -7.15 2.94
C GLU A 149 13.34 -6.62 2.39
N LEU A 150 13.32 -5.39 1.88
CA LEU A 150 12.08 -4.78 1.36
C LEU A 150 11.61 -5.51 0.10
N ALA A 151 12.53 -5.79 -0.80
CA ALA A 151 12.24 -6.40 -2.10
C ALA A 151 11.72 -7.83 -1.97
N THR A 152 12.29 -8.62 -1.05
CA THR A 152 11.79 -9.96 -0.72
C THR A 152 10.35 -9.91 -0.22
N ARG A 153 10.04 -8.98 0.69
CA ARG A 153 8.66 -8.81 1.20
C ARG A 153 7.68 -8.31 0.13
N TYR A 154 8.12 -7.43 -0.77
CA TYR A 154 7.31 -7.03 -1.93
C TYR A 154 7.04 -8.21 -2.88
N ALA A 155 8.04 -9.04 -3.16
CA ALA A 155 7.90 -10.25 -3.96
C ALA A 155 6.95 -11.26 -3.29
N GLU A 156 7.05 -11.44 -1.97
CA GLU A 156 6.14 -12.32 -1.22
C GLU A 156 4.70 -11.81 -1.24
N ASN A 157 4.47 -10.50 -1.15
CA ASN A 157 3.14 -9.90 -1.32
C ASN A 157 2.56 -10.03 -2.74
N LEU A 158 3.41 -10.18 -3.76
CA LEU A 158 2.97 -10.58 -5.09
C LEU A 158 2.62 -12.08 -5.10
N ALA A 159 3.49 -12.94 -4.58
CA ALA A 159 3.31 -14.39 -4.57
C ALA A 159 2.06 -14.82 -3.77
N ASN A 160 1.79 -14.20 -2.63
CA ASN A 160 0.66 -14.52 -1.75
C ASN A 160 -0.68 -13.89 -2.20
N ALA A 161 -0.67 -13.14 -3.30
CA ALA A 161 -1.82 -12.46 -3.88
C ALA A 161 -2.56 -11.51 -2.93
N ARG A 162 -1.87 -10.83 -2.00
CA ARG A 162 -2.48 -9.85 -1.07
C ARG A 162 -3.26 -8.77 -1.82
N PHE A 163 -2.83 -8.42 -3.04
CA PHE A 163 -3.47 -7.45 -3.92
C PHE A 163 -4.90 -7.84 -4.38
N LEU A 164 -5.36 -9.08 -4.14
CA LEU A 164 -6.74 -9.49 -4.42
C LEU A 164 -7.75 -8.91 -3.42
N TRP A 165 -7.30 -8.49 -2.23
CA TRP A 165 -8.17 -8.04 -1.14
C TRP A 165 -9.30 -9.05 -0.89
N ARG A 166 -10.57 -8.60 -1.00
CA ARG A 166 -11.75 -9.44 -0.77
C ARG A 166 -11.84 -10.64 -1.73
N ASN A 167 -11.31 -10.53 -2.94
CA ASN A 167 -11.33 -11.62 -3.93
C ASN A 167 -10.46 -12.82 -3.51
N ARG A 168 -9.59 -12.67 -2.51
CA ARG A 168 -8.75 -13.78 -2.02
C ARG A 168 -9.53 -14.75 -1.14
N PHE A 169 -10.60 -14.29 -0.47
CA PHE A 169 -11.31 -15.08 0.53
C PHE A 169 -12.26 -16.08 -0.13
N GLY A 170 -12.24 -17.33 0.36
CA GLY A 170 -13.11 -18.39 -0.14
C GLY A 170 -12.74 -18.93 -1.53
N ALA A 171 -11.53 -18.63 -2.03
CA ALA A 171 -11.04 -19.19 -3.28
C ALA A 171 -10.48 -20.61 -3.07
N GLU A 172 -10.80 -21.52 -3.98
CA GLU A 172 -10.30 -22.91 -3.97
C GLU A 172 -8.82 -22.97 -4.37
N ARG A 173 -8.45 -22.23 -5.41
CA ARG A 173 -7.10 -22.17 -5.97
C ARG A 173 -6.75 -20.75 -6.37
N ILE A 174 -5.51 -20.35 -6.14
CA ILE A 174 -5.00 -19.04 -6.51
C ILE A 174 -3.63 -19.21 -7.16
N GLU A 175 -3.53 -18.90 -8.44
CA GLU A 175 -2.29 -18.97 -9.21
C GLU A 175 -1.85 -17.56 -9.63
N VAL A 176 -0.66 -17.12 -9.22
CA VAL A 176 -0.08 -15.84 -9.62
C VAL A 176 1.05 -16.09 -10.61
N ARG A 177 0.92 -15.57 -11.83
CA ARG A 177 1.99 -15.58 -12.83
C ARG A 177 2.63 -14.19 -12.88
N VAL A 178 3.96 -14.13 -12.75
CA VAL A 178 4.73 -12.89 -12.84
C VAL A 178 5.74 -13.03 -13.97
N ASN A 179 5.68 -12.13 -14.94
CA ASN A 179 6.70 -11.98 -15.98
C ASN A 179 7.52 -10.74 -15.67
N ALA A 180 8.81 -10.88 -15.35
CA ALA A 180 9.72 -9.76 -15.15
C ALA A 180 10.52 -9.47 -16.41
N SER A 181 10.58 -8.20 -16.80
CA SER A 181 11.33 -7.77 -17.97
C SER A 181 11.93 -6.37 -17.84
N ASN A 182 13.09 -6.18 -18.44
CA ASN A 182 13.68 -4.89 -18.79
C ASN A 182 14.61 -5.10 -20.02
N LYS A 183 15.63 -4.26 -20.22
CA LYS A 183 16.56 -4.41 -21.35
C LYS A 183 17.37 -5.72 -21.31
N THR A 184 17.63 -6.28 -20.12
CA THR A 184 18.52 -7.43 -19.91
C THR A 184 17.86 -8.59 -19.18
N VAL A 185 16.73 -8.35 -18.52
CA VAL A 185 15.97 -9.34 -17.75
C VAL A 185 14.79 -9.83 -18.60
N SER A 186 14.59 -11.15 -18.61
CA SER A 186 13.40 -11.81 -19.12
C SER A 186 13.19 -13.12 -18.36
N GLN A 187 12.42 -13.06 -17.27
CA GLN A 187 12.19 -14.21 -16.36
C GLN A 187 10.71 -14.32 -15.99
N LYS A 188 10.28 -15.52 -15.60
CA LYS A 188 8.87 -15.83 -15.32
C LYS A 188 8.74 -16.76 -14.13
N TRP A 189 7.74 -16.54 -13.30
CA TRP A 189 7.39 -17.42 -12.18
C TRP A 189 5.87 -17.66 -12.14
N ALA A 190 5.50 -18.78 -11.53
CA ALA A 190 4.13 -19.11 -11.18
C ALA A 190 4.10 -19.51 -9.70
N PHE A 191 3.25 -18.85 -8.92
CA PHE A 191 3.10 -19.08 -7.49
C PHE A 191 1.72 -19.65 -7.20
N ASP A 192 1.66 -20.67 -6.34
CA ASP A 192 0.43 -21.05 -5.66
C ASP A 192 0.29 -20.18 -4.41
N ALA A 193 -0.55 -19.15 -4.50
CA ALA A 193 -0.67 -18.14 -3.46
C ALA A 193 -1.25 -18.68 -2.14
N THR A 194 -1.85 -19.87 -2.16
CA THR A 194 -2.40 -20.53 -0.96
C THR A 194 -1.30 -21.08 -0.05
N LYS A 195 -0.07 -21.24 -0.57
CA LYS A 195 1.09 -21.75 0.18
C LYS A 195 1.85 -20.69 0.97
N PHE A 196 1.52 -19.41 0.79
CA PHE A 196 2.21 -18.29 1.42
C PHE A 196 1.40 -17.70 2.57
N ASN A 197 2.09 -17.34 3.65
CA ASN A 197 1.48 -16.68 4.80
C ASN A 197 1.20 -15.20 4.47
N LEU A 198 0.11 -14.66 5.03
CA LEU A 198 -0.23 -13.23 4.93
C LEU A 198 0.23 -12.43 6.16
N HIS A 199 0.59 -13.11 7.25
CA HIS A 199 0.90 -12.53 8.55
C HIS A 199 2.39 -12.51 8.88
N THR A 200 3.18 -13.35 8.21
CA THR A 200 4.64 -13.45 8.38
C THR A 200 5.34 -13.37 7.02
N PHE A 201 6.63 -13.05 7.04
CA PHE A 201 7.52 -13.00 5.87
C PHE A 201 8.69 -13.94 6.12
N ASP A 202 8.41 -15.23 6.18
CA ASP A 202 9.35 -16.32 6.49
C ASP A 202 9.47 -17.34 5.35
N SER A 203 8.96 -16.98 4.16
CA SER A 203 9.03 -17.87 3.00
C SER A 203 10.46 -18.20 2.61
N SER A 204 10.74 -19.50 2.51
CA SER A 204 12.02 -20.01 2.03
C SER A 204 12.05 -20.23 0.51
N ASP A 205 10.94 -19.95 -0.18
CA ASP A 205 10.74 -20.18 -1.61
C ASP A 205 11.79 -19.46 -2.46
N THR A 206 12.52 -20.23 -3.26
CA THR A 206 13.60 -19.71 -4.12
C THR A 206 13.07 -18.74 -5.18
N SER A 207 11.87 -18.96 -5.71
CA SER A 207 11.25 -18.08 -6.72
C SER A 207 10.94 -16.70 -6.14
N VAL A 208 10.53 -16.63 -4.87
CA VAL A 208 10.33 -15.35 -4.16
C VAL A 208 11.66 -14.61 -3.99
N LYS A 209 12.72 -15.33 -3.63
CA LYS A 209 14.07 -14.74 -3.49
C LYS A 209 14.62 -14.24 -4.83
N GLU A 210 14.44 -14.98 -5.91
CA GLU A 210 14.85 -14.57 -7.26
C GLU A 210 14.11 -13.31 -7.72
N LEU A 211 12.77 -13.29 -7.59
CA LEU A 211 11.98 -12.10 -7.90
C LEU A 211 12.36 -10.92 -6.99
N GLY A 212 12.57 -11.18 -5.71
CA GLY A 212 13.04 -10.20 -4.72
C GLY A 212 14.39 -9.60 -5.11
N ALA A 213 15.35 -10.41 -5.56
CA ALA A 213 16.65 -9.93 -6.02
C ALA A 213 16.54 -8.98 -7.23
N LEU A 214 15.64 -9.26 -8.17
CA LEU A 214 15.41 -8.36 -9.31
C LEU A 214 14.77 -7.04 -8.89
N ILE A 215 13.80 -7.08 -7.96
CA ILE A 215 13.19 -5.87 -7.39
C ILE A 215 14.25 -5.05 -6.62
N ALA A 216 15.09 -5.71 -5.82
CA ALA A 216 16.19 -5.11 -5.07
C ALA A 216 17.20 -4.41 -5.98
N ASN A 217 17.61 -5.07 -7.05
CA ASN A 217 18.54 -4.51 -8.04
C ASN A 217 17.96 -3.25 -8.69
N ALA A 218 16.68 -3.28 -9.09
CA ALA A 218 16.02 -2.12 -9.68
C ALA A 218 15.95 -0.94 -8.68
N LEU A 219 15.52 -1.19 -7.43
CA LEU A 219 15.44 -0.15 -6.39
C LEU A 219 16.82 0.45 -6.03
N SER A 220 17.87 -0.37 -6.10
CA SER A 220 19.25 0.04 -5.80
C SER A 220 19.92 0.81 -6.93
N SER A 221 19.38 0.73 -8.15
CA SER A 221 19.95 1.41 -9.32
C SER A 221 19.78 2.93 -9.24
N GLU A 222 20.65 3.68 -9.93
CA GLU A 222 20.51 5.15 -10.02
C GLU A 222 19.43 5.56 -11.05
N ASP A 223 19.19 4.77 -12.11
CA ASP A 223 18.28 5.11 -13.21
C ASP A 223 17.62 3.93 -13.95
N ASP A 224 17.79 2.67 -13.50
CA ASP A 224 17.21 1.51 -14.16
C ASP A 224 15.76 1.23 -13.68
N TYR A 225 15.10 0.30 -14.37
CA TYR A 225 13.75 -0.14 -14.04
C TYR A 225 13.56 -1.65 -14.21
N LEU A 226 12.50 -2.15 -13.57
CA LEU A 226 11.95 -3.48 -13.81
C LEU A 226 10.45 -3.36 -14.09
N LEU A 227 9.98 -3.99 -15.15
CA LEU A 227 8.56 -4.11 -15.44
C LEU A 227 8.11 -5.53 -15.10
N LEU A 228 7.14 -5.64 -14.19
CA LEU A 228 6.46 -6.88 -13.86
C LEU A 228 5.07 -6.88 -14.51
N ASP A 229 4.78 -7.89 -15.32
CA ASP A 229 3.42 -8.19 -15.78
C ASP A 229 2.84 -9.31 -14.91
N VAL A 230 1.80 -8.99 -14.15
CA VAL A 230 1.21 -9.85 -13.13
C VAL A 230 -0.17 -10.31 -13.58
N ASN A 231 -0.36 -11.61 -13.70
CA ASN A 231 -1.61 -12.26 -14.05
C ASN A 231 -2.00 -13.22 -12.93
N CYS A 232 -3.07 -12.91 -12.20
CA CYS A 232 -3.56 -13.72 -11.10
C CYS A 232 -4.88 -14.39 -11.49
N TYR A 233 -4.98 -15.70 -11.28
CA TYR A 233 -6.17 -16.51 -11.51
C TYR A 233 -6.70 -17.02 -10.18
N VAL A 234 -7.97 -16.82 -9.93
CA VAL A 234 -8.63 -17.11 -8.66
C VAL A 234 -9.87 -17.94 -8.94
N GLN A 235 -9.84 -19.23 -8.60
CA GLN A 235 -11.01 -20.08 -8.73
C GLN A 235 -11.94 -19.83 -7.55
N VAL A 236 -13.05 -19.14 -7.83
CA VAL A 236 -14.02 -18.72 -6.81
C VAL A 236 -15.32 -19.52 -6.89
N GLY A 237 -15.56 -20.23 -8.00
CA GLY A 237 -16.78 -20.98 -8.27
C GLY A 237 -17.67 -20.30 -9.29
N SER A 238 -18.54 -21.09 -9.93
CA SER A 238 -19.35 -20.65 -11.06
C SER A 238 -20.27 -19.47 -10.71
N SER A 239 -20.30 -18.46 -11.58
CA SER A 239 -21.18 -17.28 -11.44
C SER A 239 -21.02 -16.43 -10.18
N GLN A 240 -19.93 -16.61 -9.42
CA GLN A 240 -19.75 -15.91 -8.15
C GLN A 240 -19.50 -14.40 -8.33
N GLU A 241 -19.88 -13.64 -7.30
CA GLU A 241 -19.61 -12.20 -7.23
C GLU A 241 -18.10 -11.96 -7.07
N VAL A 242 -17.60 -10.97 -7.80
CA VAL A 242 -16.22 -10.46 -7.68
C VAL A 242 -16.25 -9.02 -7.21
N TYR A 243 -15.12 -8.56 -6.65
CA TYR A 243 -15.05 -7.33 -5.88
C TYR A 243 -14.04 -6.33 -6.48
N PRO A 244 -14.46 -5.51 -7.46
CA PRO A 244 -13.73 -4.33 -7.91
C PRO A 244 -13.53 -3.32 -6.78
N SER A 245 -12.80 -2.24 -7.07
CA SER A 245 -12.73 -1.11 -6.13
C SER A 245 -14.05 -0.33 -6.10
N GLU A 246 -14.30 0.39 -5.01
CA GLU A 246 -15.49 1.22 -4.85
C GLU A 246 -15.10 2.69 -5.01
N GLU A 247 -15.93 3.45 -5.73
CA GLU A 247 -15.79 4.89 -5.93
C GLU A 247 -16.47 5.67 -4.80
N LEU A 248 -15.84 6.76 -4.37
CA LEU A 248 -16.40 7.62 -3.34
C LEU A 248 -17.43 8.58 -3.93
N VAL A 249 -18.69 8.47 -3.51
CA VAL A 249 -19.74 9.42 -3.88
C VAL A 249 -19.62 10.69 -3.04
N LEU A 250 -18.97 11.72 -3.59
CA LEU A 250 -18.73 13.01 -2.91
C LEU A 250 -19.96 13.94 -2.91
N ASP A 251 -20.84 13.84 -3.92
CA ASP A 251 -21.96 14.76 -4.09
C ASP A 251 -23.25 14.30 -3.39
N LYS A 252 -23.31 14.56 -2.07
CA LYS A 252 -24.51 14.34 -1.23
C LYS A 252 -25.44 15.56 -1.16
N SER A 253 -25.17 16.62 -1.92
CA SER A 253 -25.73 17.97 -1.74
C SER A 253 -27.10 18.25 -2.40
N SER A 254 -27.63 17.35 -3.23
CA SER A 254 -28.93 17.58 -3.90
C SER A 254 -30.09 16.88 -3.18
N SER A 255 -31.16 17.63 -2.94
CA SER A 255 -32.40 17.31 -2.19
C SER A 255 -33.21 16.11 -2.68
N ASP A 256 -32.86 15.50 -3.80
CA ASP A 256 -33.51 14.30 -4.34
C ASP A 256 -32.72 13.02 -4.01
N LYS A 257 -33.02 12.44 -2.84
CA LYS A 257 -32.40 11.19 -2.33
C LYS A 257 -33.06 9.92 -2.88
N LYS A 258 -34.21 10.00 -3.55
CA LYS A 258 -34.92 8.82 -4.07
C LYS A 258 -34.31 8.36 -5.40
N GLY A 259 -33.79 7.13 -5.44
CA GLY A 259 -33.34 6.47 -6.67
C GLY A 259 -31.87 6.66 -7.06
N LYS A 260 -31.07 7.40 -6.29
CA LYS A 260 -29.63 7.53 -6.53
C LYS A 260 -28.89 6.22 -6.24
N LYS A 261 -27.88 5.92 -7.07
CA LYS A 261 -26.98 4.79 -6.89
C LYS A 261 -26.17 4.97 -5.60
N THR A 262 -26.26 4.01 -4.68
CA THR A 262 -25.63 4.09 -3.34
C THR A 262 -24.26 3.46 -3.29
N LYS A 263 -23.96 2.55 -4.23
CA LYS A 263 -22.66 1.89 -4.39
C LYS A 263 -22.23 1.99 -5.85
N ILE A 264 -21.11 2.66 -6.08
CA ILE A 264 -20.51 2.82 -7.40
C ILE A 264 -19.20 2.04 -7.41
N LEU A 265 -19.03 1.13 -8.37
CA LEU A 265 -17.79 0.36 -8.50
C LEU A 265 -16.88 0.97 -9.58
N TYR A 266 -15.58 0.76 -9.44
CA TYR A 266 -14.56 1.26 -10.35
C TYR A 266 -14.49 0.40 -11.61
N ALA A 267 -14.46 1.07 -12.76
CA ALA A 267 -14.23 0.46 -14.06
C ALA A 267 -13.43 1.41 -14.96
N VAL A 268 -12.64 0.84 -15.86
CA VAL A 268 -11.85 1.56 -16.87
C VAL A 268 -12.20 0.97 -18.23
N ASN A 269 -12.62 1.81 -19.17
CA ASN A 269 -13.06 1.38 -20.52
C ASN A 269 -14.09 0.24 -20.47
N ASP A 270 -15.10 0.38 -19.60
CA ASP A 270 -16.16 -0.60 -19.34
C ASP A 270 -15.70 -1.96 -18.76
N ILE A 271 -14.45 -2.06 -18.30
CA ILE A 271 -13.92 -3.23 -17.61
C ILE A 271 -13.85 -2.94 -16.12
N ALA A 272 -14.49 -3.78 -15.30
CA ALA A 272 -14.41 -3.70 -13.85
C ALA A 272 -12.94 -3.80 -13.38
N ALA A 273 -12.55 -2.95 -12.44
CA ALA A 273 -11.14 -2.80 -12.12
C ALA A 273 -10.86 -2.57 -10.62
N MET A 274 -9.61 -2.84 -10.25
CA MET A 274 -9.02 -2.49 -8.97
C MET A 274 -8.17 -1.23 -9.14
N HIS A 275 -8.38 -0.24 -8.28
CA HIS A 275 -7.56 0.98 -8.27
C HIS A 275 -6.08 0.64 -8.08
N SER A 276 -5.22 1.26 -8.88
CA SER A 276 -3.76 1.13 -8.77
C SER A 276 -3.22 1.39 -7.36
N GLN A 277 -3.71 2.41 -6.65
CA GLN A 277 -3.29 2.72 -5.27
C GLN A 277 -3.69 1.63 -4.27
N LYS A 278 -4.77 0.88 -4.53
CA LYS A 278 -5.22 -0.23 -3.68
C LYS A 278 -4.35 -1.47 -3.90
N ILE A 279 -3.90 -1.71 -5.13
CA ILE A 279 -2.88 -2.71 -5.45
C ILE A 279 -1.54 -2.34 -4.79
N GLY A 280 -1.12 -1.08 -4.94
CA GLY A 280 0.11 -0.56 -4.35
C GLY A 280 0.13 -0.64 -2.83
N ASN A 281 -1.00 -0.34 -2.17
CA ASN A 281 -1.16 -0.49 -0.72
C ASN A 281 -0.91 -1.94 -0.26
N ALA A 282 -1.48 -2.92 -0.97
CA ALA A 282 -1.28 -4.33 -0.67
C ALA A 282 0.19 -4.75 -0.85
N ILE A 283 0.85 -4.35 -1.95
CA ILE A 283 2.26 -4.70 -2.20
C ILE A 283 3.15 -4.16 -1.07
N ARG A 284 2.92 -2.92 -0.62
CA ARG A 284 3.69 -2.30 0.48
C ARG A 284 3.21 -2.63 1.90
N THR A 285 2.31 -3.62 2.06
CA THR A 285 1.92 -4.13 3.38
C THR A 285 3.01 -5.04 3.92
N ILE A 286 4.11 -4.44 4.36
CA ILE A 286 5.35 -5.13 4.76
C ILE A 286 5.83 -4.74 6.17
N ASP A 287 5.21 -3.74 6.80
CA ASP A 287 5.66 -3.23 8.10
C ASP A 287 5.26 -4.20 9.21
N THR A 288 6.24 -4.93 9.71
CA THR A 288 6.15 -5.79 10.90
C THR A 288 7.05 -5.30 12.02
N TRP A 289 7.48 -4.03 11.94
CA TRP A 289 8.52 -3.49 12.80
C TRP A 289 7.98 -2.43 13.77
N TYR A 290 6.67 -2.16 13.73
CA TYR A 290 6.01 -1.25 14.65
C TYR A 290 5.89 -1.88 16.05
N PRO A 291 5.86 -1.08 17.13
CA PRO A 291 5.97 -1.58 18.51
C PRO A 291 5.01 -2.70 18.88
N ASP A 292 3.75 -2.59 18.45
CA ASP A 292 2.69 -3.53 18.83
C ASP A 292 2.66 -4.80 17.97
N PHE A 293 3.57 -4.99 17.01
CA PHE A 293 3.49 -6.11 16.06
C PHE A 293 3.50 -7.48 16.76
N THR A 294 4.32 -7.63 17.81
CA THR A 294 4.43 -8.87 18.60
C THR A 294 3.37 -9.01 19.68
N ASN A 295 2.57 -7.96 19.94
CA ASN A 295 1.49 -8.00 20.92
C ASN A 295 0.24 -8.60 20.29
N GLN A 296 -0.10 -9.84 20.66
CA GLN A 296 -1.22 -10.59 20.06
C GLN A 296 -2.58 -9.89 20.13
N GLU A 297 -2.83 -9.06 21.14
CA GLU A 297 -4.11 -8.36 21.31
C GLU A 297 -4.15 -7.02 20.56
N GLN A 298 -3.00 -6.39 20.34
CA GLN A 298 -2.92 -5.04 19.78
C GLN A 298 -2.45 -5.01 18.33
N THR A 299 -1.75 -6.05 17.90
CA THR A 299 -1.20 -6.18 16.53
C THR A 299 -2.31 -6.11 15.48
N ALA A 300 -2.03 -5.40 14.40
CA ALA A 300 -2.81 -5.47 13.17
C ALA A 300 -2.24 -6.51 12.18
N GLY A 301 -1.23 -7.29 12.59
CA GLY A 301 -0.38 -8.04 11.68
C GLY A 301 0.49 -7.11 10.83
N PRO A 302 0.99 -7.55 9.67
CA PRO A 302 1.71 -6.66 8.76
C PRO A 302 0.82 -5.50 8.30
N ILE A 303 1.30 -4.26 8.41
CA ILE A 303 0.58 -3.07 7.97
C ILE A 303 1.24 -2.42 6.75
N ALA A 304 0.45 -1.65 6.01
CA ALA A 304 0.95 -0.87 4.88
C ALA A 304 1.93 0.19 5.37
N ILE A 305 3.07 0.31 4.70
CA ILE A 305 4.09 1.30 5.04
C ILE A 305 3.49 2.69 4.89
N GLU A 306 3.32 3.40 6.01
CA GLU A 306 2.79 4.76 6.08
C GLU A 306 3.64 5.57 7.08
N PRO A 307 3.78 6.90 6.92
CA PRO A 307 4.61 7.73 7.80
C PRO A 307 4.26 7.65 9.29
N TYR A 308 3.00 7.33 9.62
CA TYR A 308 2.51 7.18 11.00
C TYR A 308 1.94 5.78 11.29
N GLY A 309 2.19 4.80 10.39
CA GLY A 309 1.63 3.45 10.52
C GLY A 309 0.10 3.45 10.65
N ALA A 310 -0.58 4.27 9.85
CA ALA A 310 -2.03 4.45 9.96
C ALA A 310 -2.80 3.28 9.30
N VAL A 311 -3.73 2.71 10.05
CA VAL A 311 -4.63 1.63 9.61
C VAL A 311 -6.06 2.14 9.69
N THR A 312 -6.59 2.61 8.56
CA THR A 312 -7.82 3.41 8.50
C THR A 312 -9.07 2.63 8.91
N ASN A 313 -9.16 1.34 8.59
CA ASN A 313 -10.26 0.47 9.01
C ASN A 313 -10.30 0.20 10.52
N LEU A 314 -9.15 0.34 11.21
CA LEU A 314 -9.07 0.25 12.67
C LEU A 314 -9.10 1.63 13.35
N GLY A 315 -9.01 2.73 12.58
CA GLY A 315 -8.92 4.08 13.13
C GLY A 315 -7.70 4.32 14.02
N ARG A 316 -6.60 3.57 13.83
CA ARG A 316 -5.41 3.58 14.70
C ARG A 316 -4.15 3.93 13.91
N ALA A 317 -3.24 4.67 14.57
CA ALA A 317 -1.87 4.90 14.13
C ALA A 317 -0.91 4.11 15.03
N TYR A 318 -0.12 3.22 14.44
CA TYR A 318 0.77 2.32 15.17
C TYR A 318 2.18 2.88 15.39
N ARG A 319 2.52 3.98 14.72
CA ARG A 319 3.82 4.65 14.82
C ARG A 319 3.60 6.13 15.16
N THR A 320 3.54 6.43 16.46
CA THR A 320 3.21 7.78 16.90
C THR A 320 4.46 8.64 17.13
N PRO A 321 4.38 9.96 16.88
CA PRO A 321 5.45 10.88 17.27
C PRO A 321 5.69 10.96 18.77
N LYS A 322 4.64 10.71 19.58
CA LYS A 322 4.76 10.67 21.05
C LYS A 322 5.75 9.59 21.49
N ASP A 323 5.71 8.43 20.83
CA ASP A 323 6.58 7.29 21.14
C ASP A 323 7.88 7.33 20.32
N LYS A 324 8.08 8.36 19.48
CA LYS A 324 9.25 8.52 18.60
C LYS A 324 9.44 7.35 17.63
N GLN A 325 8.34 6.78 17.15
CA GLN A 325 8.34 5.62 16.25
C GLN A 325 7.91 5.95 14.81
N ASP A 326 7.53 7.20 14.57
CA ASP A 326 7.07 7.68 13.26
C ASP A 326 8.23 7.92 12.30
N PHE A 327 7.90 8.01 11.01
CA PHE A 327 8.86 8.23 9.94
C PHE A 327 9.72 9.47 10.14
N TYR A 328 9.14 10.61 10.56
CA TYR A 328 9.89 11.87 10.62
C TYR A 328 10.94 11.83 11.72
N THR A 329 10.58 11.27 12.88
CA THR A 329 11.54 11.12 13.98
C THR A 329 12.78 10.30 13.56
N PHE A 330 12.59 9.21 12.82
CA PHE A 330 13.71 8.41 12.31
C PHE A 330 14.43 9.06 11.14
N PHE A 331 13.68 9.56 10.15
CA PHE A 331 14.21 10.12 8.92
C PHE A 331 15.07 11.36 9.18
N ASP A 332 14.68 12.23 10.12
CA ASP A 332 15.43 13.45 10.41
C ASP A 332 16.83 13.16 10.96
N ALA A 333 16.99 12.14 11.81
CA ALA A 333 18.29 11.70 12.29
C ALA A 333 19.08 10.99 11.18
N TRP A 334 18.44 9.99 10.55
CA TRP A 334 19.07 9.11 9.57
C TRP A 334 19.53 9.85 8.31
N ALA A 335 18.72 10.77 7.78
CA ALA A 335 19.07 11.55 6.58
C ALA A 335 20.24 12.52 6.79
N ARG A 336 20.65 12.76 8.04
CA ARG A 336 21.84 13.54 8.40
C ARG A 336 23.07 12.67 8.69
N GLY A 337 22.98 11.37 8.43
CA GLY A 337 24.06 10.40 8.63
C GLY A 337 24.17 9.88 10.06
N GLU A 338 23.17 10.10 10.90
CA GLU A 338 23.10 9.43 12.19
C GLU A 338 22.62 7.98 12.02
N GLN A 339 23.17 7.05 12.82
CA GLN A 339 22.74 5.66 12.81
C GLN A 339 21.49 5.49 13.68
N LEU A 340 20.53 4.71 13.19
CA LEU A 340 19.37 4.31 13.99
C LEU A 340 19.74 3.14 14.90
N ALA A 341 19.00 2.98 15.99
CA ALA A 341 19.27 1.93 16.96
C ALA A 341 19.01 0.52 16.41
N ARG A 342 18.10 0.40 15.44
CA ARG A 342 17.66 -0.85 14.83
C ARG A 342 17.72 -0.74 13.31
N ILE A 343 18.20 -1.79 12.67
CA ILE A 343 18.21 -1.90 11.21
C ILE A 343 16.78 -1.88 10.63
N GLU A 344 15.82 -2.42 11.37
CA GLU A 344 14.42 -2.44 10.97
C GLU A 344 13.81 -1.04 10.85
N ASP A 345 14.31 -0.08 11.62
CA ASP A 345 13.87 1.32 11.51
C ASP A 345 14.44 1.97 10.24
N GLU A 346 15.64 1.56 9.79
CA GLU A 346 16.18 1.96 8.49
C GLU A 346 15.40 1.34 7.33
N HIS A 347 15.04 0.06 7.43
CA HIS A 347 14.14 -0.61 6.48
C HIS A 347 12.79 0.12 6.39
N TYR A 348 12.21 0.50 7.53
CA TYR A 348 10.98 1.28 7.58
C TYR A 348 11.13 2.65 6.89
N VAL A 349 12.18 3.41 7.22
CA VAL A 349 12.48 4.71 6.57
C VAL A 349 12.58 4.56 5.06
N MET A 350 13.39 3.63 4.58
CA MET A 350 13.60 3.41 3.15
C MET A 350 12.33 2.91 2.45
N ALA A 351 11.50 2.12 3.13
CA ALA A 351 10.21 1.70 2.60
C ALA A 351 9.24 2.87 2.43
N VAL A 352 9.22 3.84 3.37
CA VAL A 352 8.41 5.06 3.23
C VAL A 352 8.90 5.91 2.05
N LEU A 353 10.20 5.97 1.82
CA LEU A 353 10.77 6.66 0.65
C LEU A 353 10.43 5.95 -0.67
N VAL A 354 10.44 4.61 -0.70
CA VAL A 354 9.98 3.79 -1.85
C VAL A 354 8.50 4.03 -2.15
N ARG A 355 7.65 4.14 -1.11
CA ARG A 355 6.25 4.57 -1.26
C ARG A 355 6.15 5.97 -1.88
N GLY A 356 7.06 6.86 -1.52
CA GLY A 356 7.07 8.25 -1.95
C GLY A 356 6.03 9.11 -1.21
N GLY A 357 6.13 10.42 -1.41
CA GLY A 357 5.29 11.41 -0.74
C GLY A 357 5.91 12.80 -0.73
N VAL A 358 5.15 13.74 -0.16
CA VAL A 358 5.62 15.10 0.15
C VAL A 358 5.87 15.15 1.66
N PHE A 359 7.11 15.45 2.04
CA PHE A 359 7.61 15.39 3.42
C PHE A 359 8.17 16.72 3.93
N GLY A 360 8.08 17.78 3.12
CA GLY A 360 8.50 19.12 3.53
C GLY A 360 7.70 19.63 4.73
N LYS A 361 8.37 20.38 5.60
CA LYS A 361 7.71 21.05 6.73
C LYS A 361 6.69 22.05 6.19
N SER A 362 5.41 21.84 6.51
CA SER A 362 4.37 22.80 6.12
C SER A 362 4.47 24.06 6.99
N ASP A 363 4.78 25.20 6.38
CA ASP A 363 4.55 26.53 6.98
C ASP A 363 3.05 26.84 6.96
N LYS A 364 2.22 26.02 7.61
CA LYS A 364 0.89 26.47 8.00
C LYS A 364 1.10 27.38 9.21
N LYS A 365 1.20 28.69 8.95
CA LYS A 365 0.90 29.70 9.96
C LYS A 365 -0.42 29.30 10.60
N GLU A 366 -0.44 29.19 11.92
CA GLU A 366 -1.68 29.23 12.68
C GLU A 366 -2.46 30.44 12.17
N SER A 367 -3.53 30.18 11.44
CA SER A 367 -4.57 31.18 11.29
C SER A 367 -5.20 31.29 12.67
N ASP A 368 -4.95 32.42 13.33
CA ASP A 368 -5.59 32.83 14.58
C ASP A 368 -7.06 32.37 14.60
N LYS A 369 -7.40 31.56 15.61
CA LYS A 369 -8.78 31.25 15.99
C LYS A 369 -8.97 31.55 17.45
#